data_AF-A0A2X2TAK6-F1
#
_entry.id   AF-A0A2X2TAK6-F1
#
_cell.length_a   1.000
_cell.length_b   1.000
_cell.length_c   1.000
_cell.angle_alpha   90.00
_cell.angle_beta   90.00
_cell.angle_gamma   90.00
#
_symmetry.space_group_name_H-M   'P 1'
#
loop_
_entity.id
_entity.type
_entity.pdbx_description
1 polymer ?
#
loop_
_entity_poly.entity_id
_entity_poly.type
_entity_poly.pdbx_seq_one_letter_code
_entity_poly.pdbx_strand_id
1 'polypeptide(L)'
;MLMAEQLDRMGGEQLRSKIERMGVRVHTGKNTQEIVQQGTEARKTMRFADGSELEVDFIVFSTGIRPQDKLATQCGLETAQRGGITINDKCQTSDPDIYAIGECASWNNRVFGLVAPGYKMAQVTADHLLGSEKRL
;
A
#
# COMPACT_ATOMS: atom_id res chain seq x y z
N MET A 1 16.13 5.62 -5.89
CA MET A 1 15.40 6.38 -6.94
C MET A 1 13.95 6.58 -6.51
N LEU A 2 13.20 7.48 -7.16
CA LEU A 2 11.75 7.61 -6.93
C LEU A 2 10.98 6.55 -7.71
N MET A 3 9.84 6.09 -7.16
CA MET A 3 8.94 5.09 -7.77
C MET A 3 9.68 3.84 -8.27
N ALA A 4 10.53 3.27 -7.42
CA ALA A 4 11.46 2.20 -7.81
C ALA A 4 10.78 0.91 -8.28
N GLU A 5 9.52 0.69 -7.86
CA GLU A 5 8.70 -0.45 -8.27
C GLU A 5 7.97 -0.21 -9.60
N GLN A 6 7.92 1.04 -10.08
CA GLN A 6 7.13 1.43 -11.27
C GLN A 6 7.98 1.98 -12.42
N LEU A 7 9.13 2.55 -12.12
CA LEU A 7 9.99 3.24 -13.08
C LEU A 7 11.38 2.62 -13.11
N ASP A 8 12.02 2.72 -14.26
CA ASP A 8 13.45 2.48 -14.39
C ASP A 8 14.27 3.68 -13.88
N ARG A 9 15.60 3.56 -13.94
CA ARG A 9 16.50 4.61 -13.45
C ARG A 9 16.28 5.94 -14.16
N MET A 10 16.17 5.92 -15.49
CA MET A 10 15.99 7.13 -16.30
C MET A 10 14.65 7.81 -16.00
N GLY A 11 13.56 7.04 -15.91
CA GLY A 11 12.25 7.56 -15.53
C GLY A 11 12.24 8.16 -14.12
N GLY A 12 12.89 7.50 -13.15
CA GLY A 12 13.03 8.02 -11.80
C GLY A 12 13.82 9.32 -11.71
N GLU A 13 14.87 9.48 -12.53
CA GLU A 13 15.66 10.71 -12.63
C GLU A 13 14.84 11.87 -13.23
N GLN A 14 14.11 11.62 -14.33
CA GLN A 14 13.21 12.62 -14.93
C GLN A 14 12.11 13.07 -13.97
N LEU A 15 11.54 12.12 -13.21
CA LEU A 15 10.56 12.42 -12.18
C LEU A 15 11.15 13.29 -11.07
N ARG A 16 12.35 12.94 -10.56
CA ARG A 16 13.07 13.75 -9.56
C ARG A 16 13.25 15.18 -10.06
N SER A 17 13.79 15.37 -11.26
CA SER A 17 14.03 16.71 -11.83
C SER A 17 12.74 17.52 -11.96
N LYS A 18 11.61 16.87 -12.33
CA LYS A 18 10.31 17.55 -12.41
C LYS A 18 9.81 18.00 -11.04
N ILE A 19 9.93 17.16 -10.02
CA ILE A 19 9.52 17.47 -8.64
C ILE A 19 10.39 18.59 -8.04
N GLU A 20 11.70 18.54 -8.27
CA GLU A 20 12.63 19.57 -7.79
C GLU A 20 12.40 20.93 -8.45
N ARG A 21 12.02 20.96 -9.74
CA ARG A 21 11.59 22.20 -10.41
C ARG A 21 10.31 22.81 -9.81
N MET A 22 9.51 22.04 -9.07
CA MET A 22 8.35 22.54 -8.32
C MET A 22 8.72 23.06 -6.93
N GLY A 23 10.01 23.11 -6.58
CA GLY A 23 10.50 23.59 -5.28
C GLY A 23 10.52 22.53 -4.18
N VAL A 24 10.27 21.26 -4.51
CA VAL A 24 10.30 20.15 -3.55
C VAL A 24 11.69 19.54 -3.49
N ARG A 25 12.29 19.50 -2.30
CA ARG A 25 13.59 18.83 -2.10
C ARG A 25 13.39 17.32 -1.97
N VAL A 26 14.09 16.54 -2.81
CA VAL A 26 13.97 15.08 -2.84
C VAL A 26 15.15 14.42 -2.11
N HIS A 27 14.86 13.76 -1.00
CA HIS A 27 15.82 13.01 -0.20
C HIS A 27 15.63 11.50 -0.37
N THR A 28 16.31 10.91 -1.35
CA THR A 28 16.36 9.43 -1.51
C THR A 28 17.47 8.84 -0.66
N GLY A 29 17.34 7.58 -0.25
CA GLY A 29 18.37 6.91 0.57
C GLY A 29 18.39 7.36 2.04
N LYS A 30 17.39 8.14 2.48
CA LYS A 30 17.22 8.54 3.88
C LYS A 30 16.32 7.56 4.61
N ASN A 31 16.92 6.67 5.38
CA ASN A 31 16.20 5.78 6.28
C ASN A 31 15.99 6.48 7.62
N THR A 32 14.74 6.81 7.97
CA THR A 32 14.40 7.50 9.23
C THR A 32 14.47 6.52 10.39
N GLN A 33 15.28 6.83 11.40
CA GLN A 33 15.41 6.01 12.62
C GLN A 33 14.48 6.49 13.73
N GLU A 34 14.39 7.80 13.90
CA GLU A 34 13.55 8.40 14.94
C GLU A 34 13.04 9.78 14.56
N ILE A 35 11.94 10.16 15.20
CA ILE A 35 11.32 11.48 15.11
C ILE A 35 11.21 12.00 16.54
N VAL A 36 11.90 13.09 16.82
CA VAL A 36 11.98 13.69 18.16
C VAL A 36 11.28 15.05 18.18
N GLN A 37 10.66 15.41 19.31
CA GLN A 37 9.97 16.70 19.49
C GLN A 37 10.94 17.77 20.02
N GLN A 38 11.91 18.10 19.18
CA GLN A 38 12.90 19.16 19.43
C GLN A 38 13.28 19.78 18.09
N GLY A 39 13.81 21.00 18.12
CA GLY A 39 14.28 21.74 16.95
C GLY A 39 14.39 23.22 17.27
N THR A 40 15.19 23.93 16.49
CA THR A 40 15.43 25.38 16.64
C THR A 40 14.60 26.19 15.64
N GLU A 41 14.42 25.66 14.44
CA GLU A 41 13.67 26.25 13.33
C GLU A 41 12.28 25.62 13.16
N ALA A 42 12.12 24.35 13.55
CA ALA A 42 10.84 23.64 13.52
C ALA A 42 10.58 22.82 14.79
N ARG A 43 9.34 22.33 14.94
CA ARG A 43 8.89 21.64 16.17
C ARG A 43 9.40 20.20 16.33
N LYS A 44 9.92 19.58 15.28
CA LYS A 44 10.39 18.18 15.29
C LYS A 44 11.68 18.05 14.49
N THR A 45 12.45 17.03 14.80
CA THR A 45 13.62 16.63 14.01
C THR A 45 13.48 15.16 13.61
N MET A 46 13.67 14.86 12.33
CA MET A 46 13.84 13.51 11.81
C MET A 46 15.33 13.16 11.83
N ARG A 47 15.71 12.05 12.48
CA ARG A 47 17.08 11.53 12.43
C ARG A 47 17.18 10.34 11.50
N PHE A 48 18.22 10.33 10.68
CA PHE A 48 18.41 9.30 9.65
C PHE A 48 19.55 8.34 10.02
N ALA A 49 19.54 7.15 9.42
CA ALA A 49 20.53 6.10 9.67
C ALA A 49 21.96 6.49 9.27
N ASP A 50 22.12 7.50 8.40
CA ASP A 50 23.42 8.04 8.00
C ASP A 50 23.93 9.13 8.97
N GLY A 51 23.24 9.35 10.09
CA GLY A 51 23.58 10.35 11.11
C GLY A 51 23.14 11.78 10.80
N SER A 52 22.58 12.03 9.60
CA SER A 52 22.04 13.35 9.27
C SER A 52 20.67 13.58 9.91
N GLU A 53 20.28 14.86 10.01
CA GLU A 53 19.02 15.29 10.62
C GLU A 53 18.25 16.25 9.69
N LEU A 54 16.94 16.32 9.87
CA LEU A 54 16.07 17.29 9.19
C LEU A 54 14.99 17.81 10.14
N GLU A 55 15.00 19.12 10.40
CA GLU A 55 13.93 19.77 11.15
C GLU A 55 12.66 19.93 10.31
N VAL A 56 11.49 19.58 10.86
CA VAL A 56 10.19 19.60 10.20
C VAL A 56 9.05 19.95 11.16
N ASP A 57 8.06 20.70 10.68
CA ASP A 57 6.85 20.99 11.47
C ASP A 57 5.80 19.89 11.38
N PHE A 58 5.66 19.31 10.19
CA PHE A 58 4.60 18.38 9.83
C PHE A 58 5.15 17.23 9.02
N ILE A 59 4.66 16.03 9.30
CA ILE A 59 5.12 14.79 8.68
C ILE A 59 3.89 14.07 8.11
N VAL A 60 3.96 13.76 6.81
CA VAL A 60 2.98 12.91 6.14
C VAL A 60 3.62 11.55 5.90
N PHE A 61 3.03 10.50 6.46
CA PHE A 61 3.46 9.13 6.20
C PHE A 61 2.77 8.59 4.95
N SER A 62 3.56 8.27 3.94
CA SER A 62 3.12 7.63 2.69
C SER A 62 4.00 6.40 2.39
N THR A 63 4.06 5.48 3.35
CA THR A 63 4.99 4.33 3.35
C THR A 63 4.32 3.00 2.97
N GLY A 64 3.26 3.07 2.17
CA GLY A 64 2.46 1.92 1.77
C GLY A 64 1.31 1.61 2.73
N ILE A 65 0.52 0.62 2.32
CA ILE A 65 -0.67 0.14 3.04
C ILE A 65 -0.51 -1.33 3.40
N ARG A 66 -1.34 -1.81 4.32
CA ARG A 66 -1.48 -3.23 4.65
C ARG A 66 -2.96 -3.60 4.52
N PRO A 67 -3.28 -4.85 4.13
CA PRO A 67 -4.64 -5.33 4.13
C PRO A 67 -5.30 -5.12 5.50
N GLN A 68 -6.56 -4.71 5.51
CA GLN A 68 -7.37 -4.66 6.71
C GLN A 68 -8.14 -5.97 6.86
N ASP A 69 -7.53 -6.95 7.50
CA ASP A 69 -8.06 -8.32 7.65
C ASP A 69 -8.48 -8.65 9.09
N LYS A 70 -8.33 -7.71 10.03
CA LYS A 70 -8.62 -7.92 11.46
C LYS A 70 -10.02 -8.47 11.72
N LEU A 71 -11.04 -7.95 11.03
CA LEU A 71 -12.42 -8.42 11.17
C LEU A 71 -12.55 -9.89 10.72
N ALA A 72 -11.95 -10.23 9.59
CA ALA A 72 -11.98 -11.58 9.04
C ALA A 72 -11.32 -12.58 10.00
N THR A 73 -10.14 -12.25 10.54
CA THR A 73 -9.48 -13.08 11.56
C THR A 73 -10.36 -13.26 12.81
N GLN A 74 -10.99 -12.20 13.29
CA GLN A 74 -11.87 -12.26 14.46
C GLN A 74 -13.14 -13.10 14.22
N CYS A 75 -13.60 -13.14 12.98
CA CYS A 75 -14.73 -13.98 12.54
C CYS A 75 -14.32 -15.42 12.17
N GLY A 76 -13.03 -15.78 12.25
CA GLY A 76 -12.54 -17.11 11.91
C GLY A 76 -12.42 -17.39 10.41
N LEU A 77 -12.44 -16.36 9.56
CA LEU A 77 -12.16 -16.50 8.13
C LEU A 77 -10.67 -16.73 7.89
N GLU A 78 -10.35 -17.49 6.84
CA GLU A 78 -8.97 -17.71 6.43
C GLU A 78 -8.30 -16.40 5.99
N THR A 79 -7.09 -16.16 6.50
CA THR A 79 -6.24 -15.02 6.13
C THR A 79 -4.87 -15.51 5.66
N ALA A 80 -4.31 -14.83 4.66
CA ALA A 80 -3.03 -15.18 4.07
C ALA A 80 -1.85 -14.86 5.00
N GLN A 81 -0.72 -15.56 4.84
CA GLN A 81 0.46 -15.41 5.69
C GLN A 81 1.03 -13.98 5.69
N ARG A 82 0.88 -13.27 4.57
CA ARG A 82 1.33 -11.87 4.41
C ARG A 82 0.22 -10.83 4.63
N GLY A 83 -0.90 -11.26 5.20
CA GLY A 83 -2.11 -10.47 5.39
C GLY A 83 -3.08 -10.52 4.21
N GLY A 84 -4.31 -10.14 4.49
CA GLY A 84 -5.44 -10.15 3.55
C GLY A 84 -6.31 -11.39 3.71
N ILE A 85 -7.60 -11.21 3.44
CA ILE A 85 -8.63 -12.24 3.49
C ILE A 85 -8.41 -13.18 2.30
N THR A 86 -8.19 -14.46 2.55
CA THR A 86 -7.97 -15.44 1.48
C THR A 86 -9.23 -15.54 0.63
N ILE A 87 -9.07 -15.42 -0.69
CA ILE A 87 -10.17 -15.58 -1.64
C ILE A 87 -9.86 -16.57 -2.75
N ASN A 88 -10.90 -17.22 -3.25
CA ASN A 88 -10.86 -18.02 -4.48
C ASN A 88 -11.02 -17.14 -5.74
N ASP A 89 -11.07 -17.78 -6.92
CA ASP A 89 -11.21 -17.08 -8.22
C ASP A 89 -12.55 -16.36 -8.42
N LYS A 90 -13.51 -16.56 -7.50
CA LYS A 90 -14.82 -15.89 -7.47
C LYS A 90 -14.89 -14.80 -6.40
N CYS A 91 -13.76 -14.48 -5.77
CA CYS A 91 -13.66 -13.54 -4.64
C CYS A 91 -14.39 -13.99 -3.36
N GLN A 92 -14.79 -15.27 -3.27
CA GLN A 92 -15.37 -15.83 -2.04
C GLN A 92 -14.28 -16.14 -1.03
N THR A 93 -14.60 -15.94 0.25
CA THR A 93 -13.74 -16.31 1.37
C THR A 93 -13.87 -17.80 1.70
N SER A 94 -13.32 -18.23 2.84
CA SER A 94 -13.55 -19.58 3.38
C SER A 94 -15.01 -19.83 3.76
N ASP A 95 -15.80 -18.77 3.98
CA ASP A 95 -17.25 -18.84 4.10
C ASP A 95 -17.88 -18.56 2.72
N PRO A 96 -18.71 -19.47 2.17
CA PRO A 96 -19.29 -19.33 0.83
C PRO A 96 -20.26 -18.14 0.67
N ASP A 97 -20.81 -17.63 1.78
CA ASP A 97 -21.74 -16.49 1.77
C ASP A 97 -21.02 -15.14 1.95
N ILE A 98 -19.70 -15.16 2.18
CA ILE A 98 -18.88 -13.96 2.41
C ILE A 98 -17.87 -13.79 1.28
N TYR A 99 -17.77 -12.56 0.77
CA TYR A 99 -16.83 -12.16 -0.28
C TYR A 99 -15.87 -11.10 0.26
N ALA A 100 -14.65 -11.09 -0.27
CA ALA A 100 -13.70 -10.02 -0.07
C ALA A 100 -13.16 -9.55 -1.42
N ILE A 101 -13.11 -8.23 -1.63
CA ILE A 101 -12.65 -7.62 -2.87
C ILE A 101 -11.74 -6.41 -2.56
N GLY A 102 -10.93 -6.02 -3.53
CA GLY A 102 -10.02 -4.89 -3.38
C GLY A 102 -8.82 -5.22 -2.48
N GLU A 103 -8.29 -4.21 -1.79
CA GLU A 103 -7.00 -4.30 -1.11
C GLU A 103 -7.02 -5.15 0.18
N CYS A 104 -8.20 -5.48 0.70
CA CYS A 104 -8.31 -6.42 1.82
C CYS A 104 -8.25 -7.89 1.36
N ALA A 105 -8.42 -8.16 0.06
CA ALA A 105 -8.45 -9.51 -0.48
C ALA A 105 -7.06 -10.01 -0.87
N SER A 106 -6.79 -11.27 -0.54
CA SER A 106 -5.59 -12.00 -0.93
C SER A 106 -5.96 -13.14 -1.87
N TRP A 107 -5.64 -12.97 -3.16
CA TRP A 107 -5.84 -13.98 -4.19
C TRP A 107 -4.50 -14.66 -4.50
N ASN A 108 -4.42 -15.98 -4.37
CA ASN A 108 -3.18 -16.75 -4.53
C ASN A 108 -2.01 -16.22 -3.66
N ASN A 109 -2.31 -15.90 -2.39
CA ASN A 109 -1.35 -15.34 -1.43
C ASN A 109 -0.73 -14.00 -1.89
N ARG A 110 -1.48 -13.22 -2.71
CA ARG A 110 -1.09 -11.91 -3.21
C ARG A 110 -2.19 -10.88 -3.00
N VAL A 111 -1.77 -9.68 -2.62
CA VAL A 111 -2.64 -8.50 -2.49
C VAL A 111 -2.28 -7.53 -3.61
N PHE A 112 -3.29 -6.90 -4.19
CA PHE A 112 -3.12 -5.94 -5.28
C PHE A 112 -3.46 -4.53 -4.79
N GLY A 113 -2.45 -3.69 -4.57
CA GLY A 113 -2.61 -2.27 -4.20
C GLY A 113 -2.86 -1.36 -5.42
N LEU A 114 -3.77 -1.76 -6.30
CA LEU A 114 -4.12 -1.05 -7.53
C LEU A 114 -5.63 -1.02 -7.72
N VAL A 115 -6.13 0.04 -8.35
CA VAL A 115 -7.57 0.24 -8.56
C VAL A 115 -8.16 -0.77 -9.55
N ALA A 116 -7.46 -1.06 -10.65
CA ALA A 116 -7.98 -1.94 -11.70
C ALA A 116 -8.27 -3.39 -11.23
N PRO A 117 -7.40 -4.05 -10.45
CA PRO A 117 -7.74 -5.32 -9.80
C PRO A 117 -8.99 -5.26 -8.92
N GLY A 118 -9.17 -4.18 -8.15
CA GLY A 118 -10.36 -3.98 -7.33
C GLY A 118 -11.65 -3.94 -8.17
N TYR A 119 -11.65 -3.23 -9.29
CA TYR A 119 -12.79 -3.23 -10.22
C TYR A 119 -13.06 -4.59 -10.84
N LYS A 120 -12.01 -5.34 -11.20
CA LYS A 120 -12.16 -6.69 -11.73
C LYS A 120 -12.76 -7.65 -10.69
N MET A 121 -12.30 -7.57 -9.45
CA MET A 121 -12.88 -8.33 -8.32
C MET A 121 -14.36 -7.98 -8.12
N ALA A 122 -14.72 -6.69 -8.12
CA ALA A 122 -16.11 -6.27 -8.00
C ALA A 122 -16.99 -6.85 -9.13
N GLN A 123 -16.50 -6.81 -10.37
CA GLN A 123 -17.20 -7.38 -11.51
C GLN A 123 -17.38 -8.90 -11.39
N VAL A 124 -16.34 -9.64 -11.00
CA VAL A 124 -16.39 -11.09 -10.80
C VAL A 124 -17.36 -11.46 -9.68
N THR A 125 -17.33 -10.75 -8.54
CA THR A 125 -18.29 -10.95 -7.44
C THR A 125 -19.73 -10.73 -7.91
N ALA A 126 -19.99 -9.62 -8.61
CA ALA A 126 -21.32 -9.31 -9.11
C ALA A 126 -21.81 -10.37 -10.12
N ASP A 127 -20.96 -10.77 -11.05
CA ASP A 127 -21.26 -11.83 -12.02
C ASP A 127 -21.58 -13.16 -11.31
N HIS A 128 -20.80 -13.54 -10.29
CA HIS A 128 -21.03 -14.77 -9.53
C HIS A 128 -22.35 -14.73 -8.74
N LEU A 129 -22.66 -13.61 -8.08
CA LEU A 129 -23.93 -13.42 -7.36
C LEU A 129 -25.15 -13.49 -8.29
N LEU A 130 -24.98 -13.13 -9.57
CA LEU A 130 -26.02 -13.23 -10.60
C LEU A 130 -26.05 -14.58 -11.33
N GLY A 131 -25.24 -15.55 -10.92
CA GLY A 131 -25.20 -16.90 -11.49
C GLY A 131 -24.36 -17.05 -12.77
N SER A 132 -23.48 -16.08 -13.06
CA SER A 132 -22.54 -16.15 -14.20
C SER A 132 -21.21 -16.82 -13.81
N GLU A 133 -20.54 -17.45 -14.78
CA GLU A 133 -19.34 -18.28 -14.59
C GLU A 133 -17.99 -17.54 -14.72
N LYS A 134 -17.95 -16.21 -14.60
CA LYS A 134 -16.69 -15.45 -14.70
C LYS A 134 -15.80 -15.64 -13.48
N ARG A 135 -14.48 -15.60 -13.71
CA ARG A 135 -13.43 -15.86 -12.71
C ARG A 135 -12.29 -14.84 -12.86
N LEU A 136 -11.49 -14.68 -11.80
CA LEU A 136 -10.29 -13.81 -11.75
C LEU A 136 -9.18 -14.31 -12.68
#